data_AF-A0A924DAS8-F1
#
_entry.id   AF-A0A924DAS8-F1
#
_cell.length_a   1.000
_cell.length_b   1.000
_cell.length_c   1.000
_cell.angle_alpha   90.00
_cell.angle_beta   90.00
_cell.angle_gamma   90.00
#
_symmetry.space_group_name_H-M   'P 1'
#
loop_
_entity.id
_entity.type
_entity.pdbx_description
1 polymer ?
#
loop_
_entity_poly.entity_id
_entity_poly.type
_entity_poly.pdbx_seq_one_letter_code
_entity_poly.pdbx_strand_id
1 'polypeptide(L)'
;MYPLILLLTHSLLTPLPPIKEVAGTTRLPLTISTPEQVEKLFHLPSLTNPMSHAPRFLTRNILPDDHPDVIRIRSAERHLAQARGAASAGDWNHAIEEGIVSWDLSRQDPDTALFIADQLRRVGRLSEALFYYRHAMHHALHPNFIGNYMPWDNREAIMRYADTCLQVNQWKEADTAYWKVISMLKKKPNFELQGIKTMAERVAYLYFALGVEIKNANYATNDFLPVIPYFQEAIRRTSLPSMRNHYTACLGVVIDLLRSAANDKIAAEKRAITEAKQLAAFEAEKRAKLERDAVPAQP
;
A
#
# COMPACT_ATOMS: atom_id res chain seq x y z
N MET A 1 11.86 17.01 -27.30
CA MET A 1 11.33 18.09 -26.46
C MET A 1 9.82 18.18 -26.69
N TYR A 2 9.02 17.70 -25.75
CA TYR A 2 7.57 17.91 -25.73
C TYR A 2 7.15 18.19 -24.28
N PRO A 3 7.00 19.46 -23.87
CA PRO A 3 6.17 19.82 -22.74
C PRO A 3 4.74 20.13 -23.26
N LEU A 4 3.74 20.06 -22.38
CA LEU A 4 2.28 20.25 -22.64
C LEU A 4 1.47 19.01 -23.04
N ILE A 5 1.30 18.06 -22.11
CA ILE A 5 -0.01 17.41 -21.87
C ILE A 5 -0.09 17.14 -20.35
N LEU A 6 -0.40 18.16 -19.55
CA LEU A 6 -0.58 18.00 -18.08
C LEU A 6 -1.71 18.86 -17.50
N LEU A 7 -2.63 19.31 -18.34
CA LEU A 7 -3.79 20.09 -17.93
C LEU A 7 -4.99 19.63 -18.74
N LEU A 8 -5.75 18.65 -18.20
CA LEU A 8 -7.20 18.44 -18.43
C LEU A 8 -7.65 17.10 -17.81
N THR A 9 -7.69 17.00 -16.48
CA THR A 9 -8.57 16.07 -15.72
C THR A 9 -8.75 16.57 -14.28
N HIS A 10 -9.16 17.83 -14.12
CA HIS A 10 -9.72 18.30 -12.85
C HIS A 10 -11.23 18.03 -12.87
N SER A 11 -11.65 16.97 -12.18
CA SER A 11 -12.98 16.75 -11.57
C SER A 11 -13.26 15.25 -11.49
N LEU A 12 -13.42 14.73 -10.25
CA LEU A 12 -13.85 13.37 -9.83
C LEU A 12 -12.81 12.38 -9.27
N LEU A 13 -11.51 12.69 -9.24
CA LEU A 13 -10.57 12.02 -8.33
C LEU A 13 -9.94 13.06 -7.42
N THR A 14 -9.98 12.84 -6.11
CA THR A 14 -8.99 13.48 -5.23
C THR A 14 -7.61 13.08 -5.75
N PRO A 15 -6.74 14.04 -6.10
CA PRO A 15 -5.42 13.70 -6.62
C PRO A 15 -4.65 13.00 -5.50
N LEU A 16 -4.26 11.75 -5.76
CA LEU A 16 -3.22 11.10 -4.97
C LEU A 16 -1.96 11.97 -5.08
N PRO A 17 -1.30 12.32 -3.96
CA PRO A 17 -0.09 13.14 -4.03
C PRO A 17 0.98 12.40 -4.84
N PRO A 18 1.79 13.10 -5.65
CA PRO A 18 2.90 12.49 -6.35
C PRO A 18 3.88 11.88 -5.35
N ILE A 19 4.40 10.71 -5.68
CA ILE A 19 5.52 10.07 -4.96
C ILE A 19 6.70 11.03 -5.07
N LYS A 20 6.95 11.84 -4.03
CA LYS A 20 8.17 12.63 -3.92
C LYS A 20 9.27 11.72 -3.39
N GLU A 21 10.32 11.54 -4.17
CA GLU A 21 11.63 11.17 -3.64
C GLU A 21 12.04 12.24 -2.63
N VAL A 22 12.03 11.90 -1.33
CA VAL A 22 12.58 12.75 -0.29
C VAL A 22 14.09 12.54 -0.30
N ALA A 23 14.76 13.27 -1.19
CA ALA A 23 16.20 13.49 -1.09
C ALA A 23 16.46 14.53 0.01
N GLY A 24 17.15 14.10 1.07
CA GLY A 24 17.86 14.99 1.99
C GLY A 24 17.06 15.55 3.16
N THR A 25 16.95 14.77 4.25
CA THR A 25 16.97 15.33 5.59
C THR A 25 17.83 14.45 6.49
N THR A 26 18.78 15.12 7.15
CA THR A 26 19.77 14.65 8.13
C THR A 26 19.31 13.48 8.99
N ARG A 27 20.11 12.40 8.93
CA ARG A 27 20.04 11.24 9.83
C ARG A 27 20.30 11.68 11.27
N LEU A 28 19.26 11.72 12.09
CA LEU A 28 19.41 11.46 13.52
C LEU A 28 19.47 9.93 13.72
N PRO A 29 20.23 9.42 14.70
CA PRO A 29 20.43 7.99 14.86
C PRO A 29 19.12 7.35 15.31
N LEU A 30 18.43 6.72 14.36
CA LEU A 30 17.37 5.76 14.61
C LEU A 30 17.99 4.58 15.35
N THR A 31 17.84 4.55 16.67
CA THR A 31 17.89 3.29 17.40
C THR A 31 16.73 2.45 16.86
N ILE A 32 17.07 1.46 16.04
CA ILE A 32 16.12 0.59 15.36
C ILE A 32 15.37 -0.20 16.44
N SER A 33 14.15 0.24 16.76
CA SER A 33 13.21 -0.62 17.47
C SER A 33 12.54 -1.52 16.44
N THR A 34 12.75 -2.83 16.57
CA THR A 34 12.10 -3.83 15.70
C THR A 34 10.57 -3.76 15.87
N PRO A 35 9.78 -4.22 14.89
CA PRO A 35 8.31 -4.27 15.00
C PRO A 35 7.83 -4.95 16.30
N GLU A 36 8.55 -5.98 16.75
CA GLU A 36 8.31 -6.71 18.00
C GLU A 36 8.55 -5.88 19.28
N GLN A 37 9.40 -4.85 19.22
CA GLN A 37 9.64 -3.94 20.35
C GLN A 37 8.53 -2.89 20.47
N VAL A 38 7.89 -2.50 19.36
CA VAL A 38 6.68 -1.65 19.38
C VAL A 38 5.48 -2.47 19.85
N GLU A 39 5.37 -3.73 19.44
CA GLU A 39 4.30 -4.64 19.88
C GLU A 39 4.36 -4.96 21.38
N LYS A 40 5.56 -5.05 21.98
CA LYS A 40 5.75 -5.28 23.42
C LYS A 40 5.51 -4.04 24.30
N LEU A 41 5.61 -2.83 23.74
CA LEU A 41 5.35 -1.58 24.49
C LEU A 41 3.85 -1.27 24.64
N PHE A 42 2.99 -1.91 23.83
CA PHE A 42 1.56 -1.65 23.82
C PHE A 42 0.75 -2.94 23.90
N HIS A 43 0.99 -3.73 24.96
CA HIS A 43 0.11 -4.85 25.33
C HIS A 43 -1.35 -4.35 25.36
N LEU A 44 -2.12 -4.72 24.32
CA LEU A 44 -3.57 -4.63 24.30
C LEU A 44 -4.09 -5.44 25.50
N PRO A 45 -4.79 -4.84 26.47
CA PRO A 45 -5.45 -5.63 27.49
C PRO A 45 -6.53 -6.48 26.82
N SER A 46 -6.50 -7.77 27.11
CA SER A 46 -7.56 -8.76 26.82
C SER A 46 -8.95 -8.14 27.04
N LEU A 47 -9.66 -7.83 25.95
CA LEU A 47 -11.04 -7.37 25.94
C LEU A 47 -11.98 -8.57 26.21
N THR A 48 -11.92 -9.13 27.41
CA THR A 48 -12.82 -10.21 27.88
C THR A 48 -14.06 -9.70 28.59
N ASN A 49 -14.45 -8.42 28.41
CA ASN A 49 -15.65 -7.89 29.06
C ASN A 49 -16.72 -7.44 28.03
N PRO A 50 -17.68 -8.30 27.65
CA PRO A 50 -18.65 -8.02 26.60
C PRO A 50 -19.81 -7.08 27.01
N MET A 51 -19.74 -6.37 28.14
CA MET A 51 -20.91 -5.67 28.72
C MET A 51 -20.83 -4.15 28.96
N SER A 52 -19.87 -3.39 28.39
CA SER A 52 -19.79 -1.92 28.68
C SER A 52 -20.05 -0.96 27.51
N HIS A 53 -20.61 -1.44 26.40
CA HIS A 53 -20.99 -0.60 25.26
C HIS A 53 -22.45 -0.15 25.36
N ALA A 54 -22.79 0.67 26.36
CA ALA A 54 -24.03 1.44 26.27
C ALA A 54 -23.83 2.51 25.18
N PRO A 55 -24.59 2.52 24.07
CA PRO A 55 -24.48 3.56 23.06
C PRO A 55 -24.66 4.94 23.69
N ARG A 56 -23.93 5.95 23.17
CA ARG A 56 -23.94 7.37 23.60
C ARG A 56 -25.36 7.93 23.84
N PHE A 57 -26.35 7.41 23.13
CA PHE A 57 -27.76 7.77 23.23
C PHE A 57 -28.48 7.21 24.48
N LEU A 58 -28.07 6.05 25.00
CA LEU A 58 -28.68 5.43 26.17
C LEU A 58 -28.19 6.04 27.48
N THR A 59 -26.91 6.44 27.57
CA THR A 59 -26.37 7.02 28.82
C THR A 59 -26.91 8.42 29.10
N ARG A 60 -27.24 9.21 28.08
CA ARG A 60 -27.70 10.62 28.23
C ARG A 60 -29.13 10.76 28.75
N ASN A 61 -29.97 9.75 28.52
CA ASN A 61 -31.41 9.80 28.87
C ASN A 61 -31.76 8.96 30.11
N ILE A 62 -30.81 8.15 30.62
CA ILE A 62 -31.04 7.20 31.71
C ILE A 62 -30.27 7.60 32.97
N LEU A 63 -29.12 8.28 32.83
CA LEU A 63 -28.24 8.62 33.94
C LEU A 63 -28.35 10.10 34.32
N PRO A 64 -28.27 10.43 35.63
CA PRO A 64 -28.17 11.80 36.11
C PRO A 64 -26.99 12.57 35.50
N ASP A 65 -27.12 13.89 35.42
CA ASP A 65 -26.14 14.79 34.78
C ASP A 65 -24.76 14.79 35.45
N ASP A 66 -24.71 14.48 36.74
CA ASP A 66 -23.51 14.34 37.58
C ASP A 66 -22.92 12.93 37.57
N HIS A 67 -23.55 11.98 36.87
CA HIS A 67 -23.02 10.62 36.76
C HIS A 67 -21.64 10.63 36.06
N PRO A 68 -20.64 9.88 36.56
CA PRO A 68 -19.27 9.91 36.03
C PRO A 68 -19.19 9.60 34.53
N ASP A 69 -20.03 8.69 34.02
CA ASP A 69 -20.11 8.41 32.57
C ASP A 69 -20.66 9.59 31.75
N VAL A 70 -21.62 10.36 32.28
CA VAL A 70 -22.15 11.54 31.57
C VAL A 70 -21.10 12.64 31.51
N ILE A 71 -20.40 12.88 32.63
CA ILE A 71 -19.28 13.83 32.70
C ILE A 71 -18.17 13.43 31.72
N ARG A 72 -17.78 12.15 31.71
CA ARG A 72 -16.77 11.61 30.78
C ARG A 72 -17.17 11.82 29.31
N ILE A 73 -18.41 11.47 28.94
CA ILE A 73 -18.90 11.64 27.56
C ILE A 73 -18.90 13.12 27.16
N ARG A 74 -19.39 14.02 28.02
CA ARG A 74 -19.34 15.48 27.77
C ARG A 74 -17.91 15.98 27.60
N SER A 75 -16.97 15.46 28.39
CA SER A 75 -15.56 15.82 28.23
C SER A 75 -15.00 15.32 26.89
N ALA A 76 -15.29 14.07 26.51
CA ALA A 76 -14.90 13.54 25.20
C ALA A 76 -15.47 14.39 24.04
N GLU A 77 -16.74 14.79 24.12
CA GLU A 77 -17.39 15.65 23.11
C GLU A 77 -16.73 17.02 23.00
N ARG A 78 -16.34 17.64 24.14
CA ARG A 78 -15.59 18.91 24.13
C ARG A 78 -14.24 18.79 23.45
N HIS A 79 -13.46 17.77 23.79
CA HIS A 79 -12.18 17.50 23.15
C HIS A 79 -12.34 17.23 21.65
N LEU A 80 -13.37 16.49 21.22
CA LEU A 80 -13.63 16.29 19.79
C LEU A 80 -14.02 17.59 19.07
N ALA A 81 -14.80 18.46 19.72
CA ALA A 81 -15.15 19.77 19.17
C ALA A 81 -13.91 20.67 19.02
N GLN A 82 -13.03 20.68 20.03
CA GLN A 82 -11.74 21.39 19.97
C GLN A 82 -10.86 20.83 18.85
N ALA A 83 -10.76 19.50 18.75
CA ALA A 83 -10.01 18.81 17.71
C ALA A 83 -10.49 19.22 16.29
N ARG A 84 -11.81 19.25 16.07
CA ARG A 84 -12.40 19.67 14.79
C ARG A 84 -12.18 21.16 14.52
N GLY A 85 -12.24 22.01 15.55
CA GLY A 85 -11.91 23.43 15.46
C GLY A 85 -10.46 23.64 15.02
N ALA A 86 -9.52 22.96 15.67
CA ALA A 86 -8.10 22.99 15.35
C ALA A 86 -7.83 22.49 13.91
N ALA A 87 -8.44 21.38 13.51
CA ALA A 87 -8.33 20.87 12.13
C ALA A 87 -8.87 21.87 11.10
N SER A 88 -9.97 22.54 11.40
CA SER A 88 -10.55 23.57 10.52
C SER A 88 -9.65 24.81 10.42
N ALA A 89 -8.90 25.12 11.48
CA ALA A 89 -7.88 26.17 11.50
C ALA A 89 -6.55 25.76 10.86
N GLY A 90 -6.39 24.48 10.48
CA GLY A 90 -5.16 23.94 9.93
C GLY A 90 -4.09 23.58 10.97
N ASP A 91 -4.44 23.64 12.27
CA ASP A 91 -3.57 23.16 13.35
C ASP A 91 -3.77 21.65 13.54
N TRP A 92 -3.11 20.89 12.66
CA TRP A 92 -3.28 19.44 12.59
C TRP A 92 -2.72 18.72 13.82
N ASN A 93 -1.66 19.24 14.45
CA ASN A 93 -1.07 18.59 15.63
C ASN A 93 -2.00 18.72 16.83
N HIS A 94 -2.51 19.93 17.10
CA HIS A 94 -3.50 20.12 18.15
C HIS A 94 -4.79 19.33 17.88
N ALA A 95 -5.22 19.25 16.61
CA ALA A 95 -6.35 18.42 16.23
C ALA A 95 -6.15 16.93 16.53
N ILE A 96 -4.93 16.40 16.31
CA ILE A 96 -4.60 15.01 16.61
C ILE A 96 -4.58 14.79 18.12
N GLU A 97 -3.93 15.67 18.90
CA GLU A 97 -3.82 15.56 20.35
C GLU A 97 -5.20 15.56 21.02
N GLU A 98 -6.03 16.56 20.71
CA GLU A 98 -7.41 16.66 21.22
C GLU A 98 -8.28 15.49 20.76
N GLY A 99 -8.05 15.01 19.53
CA GLY A 99 -8.69 13.82 19.00
C GLY A 99 -8.38 12.57 19.83
N ILE A 100 -7.09 12.34 20.15
CA ILE A 100 -6.64 11.19 20.94
C ILE A 100 -7.25 11.23 22.35
N VAL A 101 -7.21 12.39 23.02
CA VAL A 101 -7.85 12.57 24.34
C VAL A 101 -9.34 12.24 24.28
N SER A 102 -10.03 12.72 23.23
CA SER A 102 -11.44 12.36 23.00
C SER A 102 -11.64 10.87 22.78
N TRP A 103 -10.76 10.20 22.03
CA TRP A 103 -10.85 8.77 21.73
C TRP A 103 -10.69 7.91 22.99
N ASP A 104 -9.72 8.24 23.84
CA ASP A 104 -9.51 7.58 25.13
C ASP A 104 -10.72 7.78 26.06
N LEU A 105 -11.18 9.03 26.17
CA LEU A 105 -12.34 9.37 27.00
C LEU A 105 -13.63 8.78 26.46
N SER A 106 -13.76 8.51 25.16
CA SER A 106 -14.98 7.96 24.55
C SER A 106 -15.02 6.44 24.48
N ARG A 107 -14.08 5.74 25.13
CA ARG A 107 -13.91 4.27 25.04
C ARG A 107 -13.72 3.82 23.58
N GLN A 108 -12.81 4.50 22.89
CA GLN A 108 -12.34 4.14 21.56
C GLN A 108 -13.41 4.21 20.47
N ASP A 109 -14.19 5.29 20.47
CA ASP A 109 -15.24 5.51 19.49
C ASP A 109 -14.71 5.49 18.04
N PRO A 110 -15.33 4.71 17.13
CA PRO A 110 -14.84 4.54 15.76
C PRO A 110 -14.85 5.82 14.93
N ASP A 111 -15.82 6.72 15.12
CA ASP A 111 -15.87 7.99 14.38
C ASP A 111 -14.69 8.90 14.78
N THR A 112 -14.34 8.86 16.07
CA THR A 112 -13.19 9.60 16.60
C THR A 112 -11.88 9.00 16.07
N ALA A 113 -11.76 7.66 16.02
CA ALA A 113 -10.62 6.99 15.42
C ALA A 113 -10.46 7.35 13.93
N LEU A 114 -11.55 7.36 13.15
CA LEU A 114 -11.53 7.75 11.75
C LEU A 114 -11.05 9.20 11.57
N PHE A 115 -11.56 10.12 12.39
CA PHE A 115 -11.14 11.51 12.38
C PHE A 115 -9.63 11.67 12.64
N ILE A 116 -9.09 10.98 13.66
CA ILE A 116 -7.66 11.01 13.99
C ILE A 116 -6.84 10.45 12.83
N ALA A 117 -7.27 9.31 12.26
CA ALA A 117 -6.60 8.66 11.15
C ALA A 117 -6.47 9.61 9.94
N ASP A 118 -7.53 10.34 9.62
CA ASP A 118 -7.51 11.33 8.55
C ASP A 118 -6.52 12.47 8.81
N GLN A 119 -6.45 12.98 10.04
CA GLN A 119 -5.51 14.05 10.39
C GLN A 119 -4.07 13.55 10.31
N LEU A 120 -3.78 12.37 10.88
CA LEU A 120 -2.47 11.73 10.79
C LEU A 120 -2.03 11.50 9.35
N ARG A 121 -2.96 11.05 8.50
CA ARG A 121 -2.68 10.86 7.07
C ARG A 121 -2.35 12.18 6.38
N ARG A 122 -3.04 13.28 6.71
CA ARG A 122 -2.78 14.62 6.16
C ARG A 122 -1.38 15.14 6.49
N VAL A 123 -0.88 14.85 7.68
CA VAL A 123 0.47 15.25 8.12
C VAL A 123 1.57 14.22 7.78
N GLY A 124 1.24 13.17 7.01
CA GLY A 124 2.20 12.16 6.57
C GLY A 124 2.59 11.12 7.63
N ARG A 125 1.91 11.09 8.79
CA ARG A 125 2.09 10.08 9.84
C ARG A 125 1.33 8.79 9.49
N LEU A 126 1.68 8.19 8.35
CA LEU A 126 0.89 7.13 7.70
C LEU A 126 0.78 5.85 8.55
N SER A 127 1.86 5.41 9.19
CA SER A 127 1.84 4.20 10.04
C SER A 127 0.88 4.33 11.22
N GLU A 128 0.84 5.52 11.83
CA GLU A 128 -0.09 5.82 12.92
C GLU A 128 -1.51 5.95 12.41
N ALA A 129 -1.70 6.58 11.24
CA ALA A 129 -3.01 6.62 10.59
C ALA A 129 -3.57 5.20 10.35
N LEU A 130 -2.74 4.24 9.93
CA LEU A 130 -3.15 2.85 9.74
C LEU A 130 -3.64 2.18 11.03
N PHE A 131 -3.04 2.51 12.18
CA PHE A 131 -3.51 2.03 13.48
C PHE A 131 -4.95 2.49 13.74
N TYR A 132 -5.22 3.79 13.61
CA TYR A 132 -6.55 4.35 13.86
C TYR A 132 -7.58 3.93 12.81
N TYR A 133 -7.21 3.80 11.53
CA TYR A 133 -8.10 3.23 10.51
C TYR A 133 -8.50 1.78 10.84
N ARG A 134 -7.57 0.96 11.33
CA ARG A 134 -7.89 -0.42 11.77
C ARG A 134 -8.86 -0.42 12.95
N HIS A 135 -8.69 0.47 13.92
CA HIS A 135 -9.64 0.61 15.04
C HIS A 135 -11.04 1.03 14.55
N ALA A 136 -11.11 2.05 13.69
CA ALA A 136 -12.37 2.49 13.10
C ALA A 136 -13.09 1.34 12.35
N MET A 137 -12.33 0.52 11.61
CA MET A 137 -12.85 -0.63 10.88
C MET A 137 -13.23 -1.83 11.77
N HIS A 138 -12.50 -2.08 12.87
CA HIS A 138 -12.77 -3.22 13.76
C HIS A 138 -14.15 -3.11 14.43
N HIS A 139 -14.52 -1.91 14.89
CA HIS A 139 -15.83 -1.66 15.48
C HIS A 139 -16.97 -1.68 14.45
N ALA A 140 -16.68 -1.35 13.18
CA ALA A 140 -17.62 -1.47 12.06
C ALA A 140 -17.98 -2.93 11.71
N LEU A 141 -17.16 -3.90 12.12
CA LEU A 141 -17.28 -5.31 11.76
C LEU A 141 -17.86 -6.20 12.86
N HIS A 142 -18.15 -5.66 14.05
CA HIS A 142 -18.73 -6.42 15.16
C HIS A 142 -20.28 -6.52 15.07
N PRO A 143 -20.86 -7.73 15.00
CA PRO A 143 -22.32 -7.92 14.87
C PRO A 143 -23.16 -7.41 16.05
N ASN A 144 -22.55 -7.23 17.23
CA ASN A 144 -23.25 -6.91 18.48
C ASN A 144 -23.23 -5.41 18.82
N PHE A 145 -22.81 -4.53 17.90
CA PHE A 145 -22.94 -3.10 18.11
C PHE A 145 -24.42 -2.72 17.95
N ILE A 146 -25.14 -2.70 19.07
CA ILE A 146 -26.57 -2.36 19.13
C ILE A 146 -26.70 -0.88 18.81
N GLY A 147 -26.99 -0.64 17.54
CA GLY A 147 -27.27 0.65 16.96
C GLY A 147 -27.05 0.54 15.47
N ASN A 148 -28.10 0.75 14.69
CA ASN A 148 -28.03 1.05 13.25
C ASN A 148 -27.24 2.35 12.94
N TYR A 149 -26.33 2.76 13.84
CA TYR A 149 -25.47 3.93 13.76
C TYR A 149 -24.13 3.53 13.16
N MET A 150 -24.16 3.22 11.87
CA MET A 150 -23.13 3.71 10.96
C MET A 150 -23.83 4.29 9.74
N PRO A 151 -24.23 5.58 9.77
CA PRO A 151 -24.87 6.26 8.65
C PRO A 151 -23.86 6.75 7.59
N TRP A 152 -22.56 6.50 7.77
CA TRP A 152 -21.52 6.89 6.83
C TRP A 152 -20.89 5.64 6.23
N ASP A 153 -20.68 5.71 4.92
CA ASP A 153 -20.37 4.60 4.05
C ASP A 153 -19.05 3.93 4.49
N ASN A 154 -19.10 2.80 5.20
CA ASN A 154 -17.93 2.00 5.61
C ASN A 154 -16.89 1.81 4.48
N ARG A 155 -17.36 1.86 3.24
CA ARG A 155 -16.56 1.89 2.02
C ARG A 155 -15.50 2.99 2.03
N GLU A 156 -15.83 4.21 2.42
CA GLU A 156 -14.91 5.35 2.39
C GLU A 156 -13.77 5.17 3.41
N ALA A 157 -14.07 4.72 4.63
CA ALA A 157 -13.04 4.41 5.62
C ALA A 157 -12.10 3.28 5.13
N ILE A 158 -12.66 2.21 4.56
CA ILE A 158 -11.88 1.11 3.99
C ILE A 158 -11.04 1.59 2.78
N MET A 159 -11.58 2.49 1.96
CA MET A 159 -10.85 3.09 0.84
C MET A 159 -9.67 3.94 1.33
N ARG A 160 -9.88 4.78 2.34
CA ARG A 160 -8.80 5.62 2.91
C ARG A 160 -7.73 4.77 3.59
N TYR A 161 -8.13 3.67 4.25
CA TYR A 161 -7.21 2.64 4.73
C TYR A 161 -6.40 2.04 3.57
N ALA A 162 -7.06 1.56 2.52
CA ALA A 162 -6.40 0.99 1.34
C ALA A 162 -5.42 1.96 0.68
N ASP A 163 -5.81 3.24 0.53
CA ASP A 163 -4.95 4.31 0.01
C ASP A 163 -3.74 4.58 0.89
N THR A 164 -3.90 4.45 2.21
CA THR A 164 -2.80 4.62 3.16
C THR A 164 -1.86 3.42 3.08
N CYS A 165 -2.40 2.20 2.97
CA CYS A 165 -1.61 0.98 2.73
C CYS A 165 -0.79 1.08 1.44
N LEU A 166 -1.37 1.60 0.35
CA LEU A 166 -0.65 1.86 -0.90
C LEU A 166 0.55 2.79 -0.69
N GLN A 167 0.38 3.86 0.10
CA GLN A 167 1.44 4.85 0.32
C GLN A 167 2.60 4.31 1.18
N VAL A 168 2.38 3.27 1.97
CA VAL A 168 3.41 2.60 2.77
C VAL A 168 3.84 1.25 2.20
N ASN A 169 3.52 0.98 0.93
CA ASN A 169 3.84 -0.26 0.22
C ASN A 169 3.27 -1.54 0.88
N GLN A 170 2.18 -1.44 1.64
CA GLN A 170 1.41 -2.57 2.18
C GLN A 170 0.40 -3.07 1.13
N TRP A 171 0.93 -3.62 0.05
CA TRP A 171 0.17 -3.94 -1.18
C TRP A 171 -0.92 -4.99 -0.96
N LYS A 172 -0.65 -6.01 -0.15
CA LYS A 172 -1.59 -7.11 0.12
C LYS A 172 -2.79 -6.65 0.93
N GLU A 173 -2.54 -5.80 1.91
CA GLU A 173 -3.54 -5.16 2.75
C GLU A 173 -4.41 -4.20 1.92
N ALA A 174 -3.79 -3.44 1.01
CA ALA A 174 -4.51 -2.57 0.07
C ALA A 174 -5.42 -3.37 -0.87
N ASP A 175 -4.93 -4.45 -1.50
CA ASP A 175 -5.75 -5.32 -2.37
C ASP A 175 -6.95 -5.90 -1.61
N THR A 176 -6.70 -6.44 -0.43
CA THR A 176 -7.74 -7.02 0.43
C THR A 176 -8.82 -5.99 0.76
N ALA A 177 -8.42 -4.77 1.11
CA ALA A 177 -9.34 -3.68 1.45
C ALA A 177 -10.17 -3.24 0.22
N TYR A 178 -9.56 -3.05 -0.95
CA TYR A 178 -10.29 -2.71 -2.17
C TYR A 178 -11.31 -3.77 -2.56
N TRP A 179 -10.94 -5.05 -2.48
CA TRP A 179 -11.87 -6.15 -2.74
C TRP A 179 -13.02 -6.21 -1.77
N LYS A 180 -12.79 -5.86 -0.50
CA LYS A 180 -13.87 -5.73 0.48
C LYS A 180 -14.87 -4.67 0.03
N VAL A 181 -14.42 -3.50 -0.40
CA VAL A 181 -15.28 -2.42 -0.92
C VAL A 181 -16.05 -2.86 -2.16
N ILE A 182 -15.39 -3.53 -3.12
CA ILE A 182 -16.04 -4.10 -4.32
C ILE A 182 -17.14 -5.10 -3.91
N SER A 183 -16.87 -5.97 -2.94
CA SER A 183 -17.86 -6.95 -2.46
C SER A 183 -19.08 -6.28 -1.83
N MET A 184 -18.89 -5.16 -1.13
CA MET A 184 -19.97 -4.38 -0.54
C MET A 184 -20.81 -3.67 -1.60
N LEU A 185 -20.16 -3.08 -2.61
CA LEU A 185 -20.80 -2.45 -3.76
C LEU A 185 -21.70 -3.43 -4.53
N LYS A 186 -21.24 -4.68 -4.74
CA LYS A 186 -22.01 -5.71 -5.45
C LYS A 186 -23.27 -6.17 -4.71
N LYS A 187 -23.33 -6.03 -3.39
CA LYS A 187 -24.45 -6.50 -2.56
C LYS A 187 -25.62 -5.51 -2.51
N LYS A 188 -25.46 -4.26 -2.97
CA LYS A 188 -26.55 -3.28 -2.96
C LYS A 188 -27.55 -3.53 -4.10
N PRO A 189 -28.87 -3.41 -3.85
CA PRO A 189 -29.91 -3.65 -4.85
C PRO A 189 -29.86 -2.64 -6.00
N ASN A 190 -29.36 -1.43 -5.75
CA ASN A 190 -29.04 -0.44 -6.78
C ASN A 190 -27.55 -0.52 -7.08
N PHE A 191 -27.18 -1.44 -7.98
CA PHE A 191 -25.81 -1.73 -8.37
C PHE A 191 -25.05 -0.44 -8.76
N GLU A 192 -24.15 0.02 -7.88
CA GLU A 192 -23.33 1.21 -8.12
C GLU A 192 -22.17 0.87 -9.07
N LEU A 193 -22.50 0.66 -10.35
CA LEU A 193 -21.54 0.30 -11.40
C LEU A 193 -20.33 1.26 -11.43
N GLN A 194 -20.57 2.55 -11.21
CA GLN A 194 -19.52 3.56 -11.20
C GLN A 194 -18.56 3.39 -10.01
N GLY A 195 -19.07 3.03 -8.83
CA GLY A 195 -18.23 2.74 -7.66
C GLY A 195 -17.34 1.51 -7.90
N ILE A 196 -17.88 0.46 -8.53
CA ILE A 196 -17.12 -0.75 -8.88
C ILE A 196 -16.03 -0.43 -9.90
N LYS A 197 -16.32 0.36 -10.93
CA LYS A 197 -15.32 0.81 -11.92
C LYS A 197 -14.19 1.58 -11.26
N THR A 198 -14.54 2.54 -10.40
CA THR A 198 -13.55 3.34 -9.65
C THR A 198 -12.64 2.45 -8.79
N MET A 199 -13.19 1.43 -8.13
CA MET A 199 -12.37 0.49 -7.34
C MET A 199 -11.52 -0.41 -8.23
N ALA A 200 -12.04 -0.89 -9.35
CA ALA A 200 -11.29 -1.70 -10.31
C ALA A 200 -10.09 -0.93 -10.88
N GLU A 201 -10.24 0.38 -11.11
CA GLU A 201 -9.16 1.28 -11.54
C GLU A 201 -8.07 1.44 -10.47
N ARG A 202 -8.46 1.56 -9.19
CA ARG A 202 -7.50 1.61 -8.07
C ARG A 202 -6.74 0.28 -7.90
N VAL A 203 -7.43 -0.85 -8.05
CA VAL A 203 -6.77 -2.17 -8.06
C VAL A 203 -5.85 -2.30 -9.28
N ALA A 204 -6.25 -1.81 -10.45
CA ALA A 204 -5.37 -1.81 -11.62
C ALA A 204 -4.09 -0.98 -11.38
N TYR A 205 -4.21 0.17 -10.71
CA TYR A 205 -3.05 0.98 -10.30
C TYR A 205 -2.15 0.26 -9.28
N LEU A 206 -2.72 -0.44 -8.30
CA LEU A 206 -1.95 -1.29 -7.38
C LEU A 206 -1.09 -2.30 -8.14
N TYR A 207 -1.69 -3.08 -9.05
CA TYR A 207 -0.95 -4.08 -9.83
C TYR A 207 0.12 -3.44 -10.72
N PHE A 208 -0.15 -2.26 -11.29
CA PHE A 208 0.85 -1.51 -12.03
C PHE A 208 2.05 -1.09 -11.15
N ALA A 209 1.79 -0.51 -9.97
CA ALA A 209 2.83 -0.08 -9.04
C ALA A 209 3.71 -1.26 -8.59
N LEU A 210 3.08 -2.40 -8.26
CA LEU A 210 3.79 -3.63 -7.89
C LEU A 210 4.62 -4.18 -9.06
N GLY A 211 4.11 -4.13 -10.28
CA GLY A 211 4.88 -4.47 -11.48
C GLY A 211 6.12 -3.58 -11.66
N VAL A 212 6.00 -2.27 -11.42
CA VAL A 212 7.13 -1.34 -11.46
C VAL A 212 8.16 -1.64 -10.37
N GLU A 213 7.72 -1.92 -9.14
CA GLU A 213 8.62 -2.26 -8.03
C GLU A 213 9.39 -3.56 -8.29
N ILE A 214 8.70 -4.62 -8.73
CA ILE A 214 9.32 -5.90 -9.09
C ILE A 214 10.30 -5.72 -10.26
N LYS A 215 9.94 -4.90 -11.25
CA LYS A 215 10.85 -4.56 -12.37
C LYS A 215 12.12 -3.90 -11.86
N ASN A 216 12.00 -2.93 -10.96
CA ASN A 216 13.15 -2.21 -10.42
C ASN A 216 14.02 -3.13 -9.55
N ALA A 217 13.42 -4.01 -8.75
CA ALA A 217 14.13 -4.99 -7.93
C ALA A 217 14.91 -6.02 -8.77
N ASN A 218 14.38 -6.41 -9.93
CA ASN A 218 15.01 -7.38 -10.83
C ASN A 218 15.88 -6.75 -11.93
N TYR A 219 16.07 -5.43 -11.91
CA TYR A 219 16.89 -4.76 -12.90
C TYR A 219 18.36 -5.24 -12.86
N ALA A 220 18.89 -5.51 -11.67
CA ALA A 220 20.25 -6.01 -11.50
C ALA A 220 20.44 -7.46 -11.98
N THR A 221 19.39 -8.29 -11.95
CA THR A 221 19.44 -9.71 -12.31
C THR A 221 18.99 -9.98 -13.74
N ASN A 222 18.47 -8.96 -14.44
CA ASN A 222 17.79 -9.09 -15.73
C ASN A 222 16.62 -10.11 -15.73
N ASP A 223 16.06 -10.43 -14.56
CA ASP A 223 14.94 -11.36 -14.42
C ASP A 223 13.59 -10.63 -14.38
N PHE A 224 13.12 -10.20 -15.54
CA PHE A 224 11.86 -9.46 -15.65
C PHE A 224 10.64 -10.38 -15.83
N LEU A 225 10.80 -11.70 -15.82
CA LEU A 225 9.69 -12.63 -16.03
C LEU A 225 8.59 -12.51 -14.96
N PRO A 226 8.91 -12.33 -13.66
CA PRO A 226 7.91 -12.15 -12.60
C PRO A 226 7.05 -10.89 -12.74
N VAL A 227 7.46 -9.94 -13.58
CA VAL A 227 6.79 -8.65 -13.76
C VAL A 227 5.54 -8.75 -14.64
N ILE A 228 5.54 -9.67 -15.60
CA ILE A 228 4.51 -9.79 -16.65
C ILE A 228 3.08 -9.96 -16.07
N PRO A 229 2.83 -10.87 -15.11
CA PRO A 229 1.48 -11.10 -14.60
C PRO A 229 0.86 -9.85 -13.98
N TYR A 230 1.66 -8.98 -13.36
CA TYR A 230 1.19 -7.75 -12.72
C TYR A 230 0.71 -6.72 -13.73
N PHE A 231 1.47 -6.47 -14.80
CA PHE A 231 1.02 -5.57 -15.87
C PHE A 231 -0.17 -6.14 -16.63
N GLN A 232 -0.20 -7.44 -16.90
CA GLN A 232 -1.37 -8.09 -17.52
C GLN A 232 -2.62 -7.90 -16.67
N GLU A 233 -2.50 -8.06 -15.36
CA GLU A 233 -3.62 -7.92 -14.45
C GLU A 233 -4.08 -6.45 -14.32
N ALA A 234 -3.16 -5.49 -14.36
CA ALA A 234 -3.47 -4.07 -14.46
C ALA A 234 -4.24 -3.72 -15.75
N ILE A 235 -3.80 -4.24 -16.90
CA ILE A 235 -4.45 -4.07 -18.21
C ILE A 235 -5.85 -4.68 -18.20
N ARG A 236 -6.00 -5.88 -17.65
CA ARG A 236 -7.27 -6.62 -17.60
C ARG A 236 -8.32 -5.88 -16.77
N ARG A 237 -7.89 -5.22 -15.69
CA ARG A 237 -8.78 -4.59 -14.71
C ARG A 237 -9.16 -3.16 -15.03
N THR A 238 -8.39 -2.47 -15.86
CA THR A 238 -8.69 -1.08 -16.21
C THR A 238 -9.77 -0.97 -17.29
N SER A 239 -10.79 -0.16 -17.03
CA SER A 239 -11.80 0.26 -18.00
C SER A 239 -11.40 1.50 -18.80
N LEU A 240 -10.38 2.23 -18.37
CA LEU A 240 -9.97 3.49 -18.99
C LEU A 240 -9.00 3.23 -20.15
N PRO A 241 -9.34 3.63 -21.39
CA PRO A 241 -8.46 3.41 -22.55
C PRO A 241 -7.07 4.05 -22.39
N SER A 242 -6.99 5.25 -21.81
CA SER A 242 -5.72 5.94 -21.56
C SER A 242 -4.79 5.15 -20.64
N MET A 243 -5.32 4.66 -19.52
CA MET A 243 -4.58 3.83 -18.56
C MET A 243 -4.21 2.48 -19.17
N ARG A 244 -5.13 1.86 -19.92
CA ARG A 244 -4.85 0.62 -20.64
C ARG A 244 -3.67 0.78 -21.59
N ASN A 245 -3.68 1.84 -22.39
CA ASN A 245 -2.59 2.12 -23.34
C ASN A 245 -1.26 2.35 -22.62
N HIS A 246 -1.28 3.08 -21.51
CA HIS A 246 -0.09 3.29 -20.67
C HIS A 246 0.47 1.99 -20.10
N TYR A 247 -0.39 1.13 -19.55
CA TYR A 247 0.02 -0.16 -18.98
C TYR A 247 0.53 -1.13 -20.05
N THR A 248 -0.12 -1.16 -21.22
CA THR A 248 0.34 -1.93 -22.39
C THR A 248 1.70 -1.46 -22.86
N ALA A 249 1.95 -0.14 -22.91
CA ALA A 249 3.26 0.40 -23.28
C ALA A 249 4.34 -0.03 -22.28
N CYS A 250 4.05 0.00 -20.97
CA CYS A 250 4.98 -0.46 -19.94
C CYS A 250 5.27 -1.96 -20.03
N LEU A 251 4.26 -2.79 -20.32
CA LEU A 251 4.45 -4.21 -20.61
C LEU A 251 5.31 -4.43 -21.85
N GLY A 252 5.15 -3.62 -22.90
CA GLY A 252 5.99 -3.63 -24.09
C GLY A 252 7.47 -3.42 -23.75
N VAL A 253 7.78 -2.42 -22.92
CA VAL A 253 9.14 -2.17 -22.44
C VAL A 253 9.72 -3.38 -21.70
N VAL A 254 8.94 -4.04 -20.83
CA VAL A 254 9.38 -5.26 -20.13
C VAL A 254 9.68 -6.40 -21.10
N ILE A 255 8.85 -6.58 -22.12
CA ILE A 255 9.06 -7.61 -23.16
C ILE A 255 10.34 -7.33 -23.94
N ASP A 256 10.60 -6.08 -24.30
CA ASP A 256 11.82 -5.69 -25.01
C ASP A 256 13.07 -5.90 -24.16
N LEU A 257 13.02 -5.60 -22.85
CA LEU A 257 14.10 -5.90 -21.91
C LEU A 257 14.38 -7.40 -21.81
N LEU A 258 13.34 -8.23 -21.71
CA LEU A 258 13.48 -9.69 -21.72
C LEU A 258 14.11 -10.21 -23.02
N ARG A 259 13.71 -9.64 -24.16
CA ARG A 259 14.29 -10.00 -25.46
C ARG A 259 15.76 -9.60 -25.52
N SER A 260 16.14 -8.43 -25.02
CA SER A 260 17.53 -7.99 -24.93
C SER A 260 18.35 -8.95 -24.05
N ALA A 261 17.89 -9.26 -22.84
CA ALA A 261 18.56 -10.16 -21.92
C ALA A 261 18.73 -11.58 -22.51
N ALA A 262 17.72 -12.08 -23.21
CA ALA A 262 17.80 -13.36 -23.91
C ALA A 262 18.85 -13.33 -25.05
N ASN A 263 18.89 -12.25 -25.83
CA ASN A 263 19.87 -12.08 -26.89
C ASN A 263 21.30 -12.00 -26.33
N ASP A 264 21.51 -11.30 -25.22
CA ASP A 264 22.80 -11.19 -24.55
C ASP A 264 23.28 -12.55 -24.03
N LYS A 265 22.37 -13.34 -23.45
CA LYS A 265 22.67 -14.73 -23.01
C LYS A 265 23.08 -15.61 -24.19
N ILE A 266 22.33 -15.57 -25.30
CA ILE A 266 22.66 -16.32 -26.52
C ILE A 266 24.03 -15.87 -27.07
N ALA A 267 24.33 -14.57 -27.04
CA ALA A 267 25.62 -14.05 -27.50
C ALA A 267 26.77 -14.53 -26.59
N ALA A 268 26.57 -14.55 -25.28
CA ALA A 268 27.54 -15.06 -24.31
C ALA A 268 27.80 -16.57 -24.52
N GLU A 269 26.75 -17.37 -24.69
CA GLU A 269 26.88 -18.81 -24.97
C GLU A 269 27.64 -19.06 -26.29
N LYS A 270 27.37 -18.29 -27.34
CA LYS A 270 28.11 -18.37 -28.61
C LYS A 270 29.59 -18.04 -28.44
N ARG A 271 29.93 -17.04 -27.61
CA ARG A 271 31.34 -16.70 -27.30
C ARG A 271 32.01 -17.83 -26.54
N ALA A 272 31.37 -18.36 -25.50
CA ALA A 272 31.89 -19.48 -24.72
C ALA A 272 32.15 -20.73 -25.58
N ILE A 273 31.24 -21.06 -26.50
CA ILE A 273 31.43 -22.16 -27.46
C ILE A 273 32.62 -21.89 -28.39
N THR A 274 32.80 -20.65 -28.82
CA THR A 274 33.90 -20.26 -29.71
C THR A 274 35.24 -20.36 -28.98
N GLU A 275 35.32 -19.86 -27.75
CA GLU A 275 36.50 -19.95 -26.88
C GLU A 275 36.85 -21.42 -26.56
N ALA A 276 35.85 -22.24 -26.25
CA ALA A 276 36.05 -23.67 -26.00
C ALA A 276 36.60 -24.41 -27.23
N LYS A 277 36.13 -24.06 -28.44
CA LYS A 277 36.66 -24.61 -29.69
C LYS A 277 38.11 -24.19 -29.95
N GLN A 278 38.45 -22.93 -29.69
CA GLN A 278 39.81 -22.43 -29.84
C GLN A 278 40.77 -23.10 -28.85
N LEU A 279 40.34 -23.28 -27.59
CA LEU A 279 41.12 -23.98 -26.58
C LEU A 279 41.35 -25.45 -26.96
N ALA A 280 40.30 -26.15 -27.40
CA ALA A 280 40.42 -27.54 -27.85
C ALA A 280 41.36 -27.70 -29.06
N ALA A 281 41.32 -26.76 -30.02
CA ALA A 281 42.24 -26.76 -31.15
C ALA A 281 43.69 -26.53 -30.72
N PHE A 282 43.93 -25.59 -29.81
CA PHE A 282 45.25 -25.32 -29.24
C PHE A 282 45.82 -26.53 -28.48
N GLU A 283 45.00 -27.20 -27.66
CA GLU A 283 45.41 -28.42 -26.96
C GLU A 283 45.73 -29.57 -27.91
N ALA A 284 44.95 -29.72 -28.99
CA ALA A 284 45.20 -30.72 -30.01
C ALA A 284 46.53 -30.46 -30.75
N GLU A 285 46.83 -29.22 -31.11
CA GLU A 285 48.10 -28.83 -31.73
C GLU A 285 49.29 -29.10 -30.80
N LYS A 286 49.15 -28.75 -29.50
CA LYS A 286 50.16 -29.02 -28.48
C LYS A 286 50.44 -30.52 -28.35
N ARG A 287 49.41 -31.37 -28.35
CA ARG A 287 49.57 -32.84 -28.33
C ARG A 287 50.26 -33.35 -29.60
N ALA A 288 49.83 -32.89 -30.78
CA ALA A 288 50.43 -33.28 -32.05
C ALA A 288 51.90 -32.84 -32.18
N LYS A 289 52.31 -31.76 -31.50
CA LYS A 289 53.71 -31.36 -31.42
C LYS A 289 54.51 -32.27 -30.49
N LEU A 290 53.99 -32.58 -29.31
CA LEU A 290 54.62 -33.52 -28.38
C LEU A 290 54.81 -34.91 -28.99
N GLU A 291 53.83 -35.41 -29.74
CA GLU A 291 53.93 -36.68 -30.46
C GLU A 291 55.00 -36.66 -31.55
N ARG A 292 55.14 -35.55 -32.29
CA ARG A 292 56.21 -35.37 -33.28
C ARG A 292 57.60 -35.35 -32.65
N ASP A 293 57.75 -34.66 -31.53
CA ASP A 293 59.02 -34.52 -30.83
C ASP A 293 59.43 -35.82 -30.09
N ALA A 294 58.48 -36.73 -29.81
CA ALA A 294 58.71 -37.99 -29.11
C ALA A 294 59.15 -39.15 -30.03
N VAL A 295 59.17 -39.00 -31.36
CA VAL A 295 59.67 -40.04 -32.28
C VAL A 295 61.20 -40.00 -32.27
N PRO A 296 61.90 -41.01 -31.72
CA PRO A 296 63.35 -41.05 -31.73
C PRO A 296 63.85 -41.16 -33.16
N ALA A 297 64.86 -40.36 -33.52
CA ALA A 297 65.55 -40.47 -34.79
C ALA A 297 66.01 -41.92 -34.99
N GLN A 298 65.41 -42.62 -35.95
CA GLN A 298 65.84 -43.97 -36.28
C GLN A 298 67.28 -43.88 -36.80
N PRO A 299 68.22 -44.66 -36.21
CA PRO A 299 69.62 -44.66 -36.58
C PRO A 299 69.86 -45.21 -37.99
#